data_AF-A0A834EKB2-F1
#
_entry.id   AF-A0A834EKB2-F1
#
_cell.length_a   1.000
_cell.length_b   1.000
_cell.length_c   1.000
_cell.angle_alpha   90.00
_cell.angle_beta   90.00
_cell.angle_gamma   90.00
#
_symmetry.space_group_name_H-M   'P 1'
#
loop_
_entity.id
_entity.type
_entity.pdbx_description
1 polymer ?
#
loop_
_entity_poly.entity_id
_entity_poly.type
_entity_poly.pdbx_seq_one_letter_code
_entity_poly.pdbx_strand_id
1 'polypeptide(L)'
;MLGEARGCPSRGPPWPGGGTRLLPAYFPWTQVGLTPALSAGGSAGSAMAVAVKAAQELREGQRCVVILPDSIRNYMSKFLSDRWMLQKGFLKEEDLTVKRPWWWHLTVQELSLSAPLTVLPTVTCEHTIEILREKGFDQAPVVDESGAVLGMVTLGNMLSCLLAGKVQPSDQVHKVIYKQFKQIHLTDPLGTLSRILEMDHFALVVHEQIQYHSHGKSSKRQMVFGVVTAIDLLNFVAARERDRKTKSAGASEPRAGGAAAQL
;
A
#
# COMPACT_ATOMS: atom_id res chain seq x y z
N MET A 1 16.22 -16.77 23.94
CA MET A 1 17.14 -17.52 23.05
C MET A 1 18.54 -16.96 23.24
N LEU A 2 19.56 -17.82 23.28
CA LEU A 2 20.97 -17.42 23.32
C LEU A 2 21.47 -17.32 21.88
N GLY A 3 21.98 -16.15 21.47
CA GLY A 3 22.66 -15.96 20.18
C GLY A 3 24.17 -15.91 20.39
N GLU A 4 24.92 -16.76 19.67
CA GLU A 4 26.39 -16.66 19.61
C GLU A 4 26.79 -15.69 18.49
N ALA A 5 27.53 -14.63 18.84
CA ALA A 5 28.26 -13.84 17.86
C ALA A 5 29.66 -14.45 17.70
N ARG A 6 29.94 -15.08 16.55
CA ARG A 6 31.31 -15.53 16.21
C ARG A 6 32.08 -14.35 15.64
N GLY A 7 33.29 -14.11 16.16
CA GLY A 7 34.21 -13.10 15.65
C GLY A 7 34.57 -13.40 14.19
N CYS A 8 34.40 -12.40 13.31
CA CYS A 8 34.72 -12.53 11.90
C CYS A 8 36.22 -12.26 11.67
N PRO A 9 36.95 -13.15 10.99
CA PRO A 9 38.30 -12.85 10.53
C PRO A 9 38.21 -12.01 9.25
N SER A 10 38.99 -10.92 9.23
CA SER A 10 39.15 -9.92 8.16
C SER A 10 38.12 -8.78 8.10
N ARG A 11 38.67 -7.57 7.99
CA ARG A 11 37.99 -6.26 8.01
C ARG A 11 36.91 -6.18 6.93
N GLY A 12 35.65 -6.11 7.35
CA GLY A 12 34.54 -5.67 6.49
C GLY A 12 34.66 -4.18 6.11
N PRO A 13 33.88 -3.70 5.13
CA PRO A 13 33.97 -2.33 4.64
C PRO A 13 33.67 -1.32 5.75
N PRO A 14 34.30 -0.12 5.71
CA PRO A 14 34.07 0.91 6.71
C PRO A 14 32.63 1.40 6.69
N TRP A 15 32.12 1.71 7.88
CA TRP A 15 30.80 2.31 8.10
C TRP A 15 30.58 3.53 7.20
N PRO A 16 29.50 3.61 6.41
CA PRO A 16 29.16 4.83 5.70
C PRO A 16 28.69 5.87 6.71
N GLY A 17 29.51 6.91 6.91
CA GLY A 17 29.10 8.22 7.42
C GLY A 17 28.78 8.30 8.92
N GLY A 18 29.59 9.06 9.65
CA GLY A 18 29.28 9.47 11.01
C GLY A 18 28.01 10.34 11.06
N GLY A 19 27.10 10.02 11.98
CA GLY A 19 25.98 10.91 12.33
C GLY A 19 24.68 10.23 12.70
N THR A 20 24.45 8.97 12.32
CA THR A 20 23.16 8.32 12.60
C THR A 20 23.19 7.63 13.97
N ARG A 21 22.55 8.27 14.97
CA ARG A 21 22.12 7.58 16.19
C ARG A 21 21.18 6.45 15.77
N LEU A 22 21.69 5.24 15.63
CA LEU A 22 20.86 4.04 15.53
C LEU A 22 20.06 3.95 16.83
N LEU A 23 18.75 4.22 16.72
CA LEU A 23 17.83 4.15 17.84
C LEU A 23 17.63 2.68 18.24
N PRO A 24 17.48 2.37 19.54
CA PRO A 24 17.44 1.00 20.04
C PRO A 24 16.34 0.10 19.44
N ALA A 25 15.30 0.70 18.88
CA ALA A 25 14.15 0.01 18.28
C ALA A 25 14.43 -0.56 16.87
N TYR A 26 15.47 -0.09 16.19
CA TYR A 26 15.82 -0.51 14.84
C TYR A 26 17.29 -0.89 14.79
N PHE A 27 17.61 -1.97 15.49
CA PHE A 27 18.90 -2.63 15.31
C PHE A 27 18.76 -3.61 14.14
N PRO A 28 19.34 -3.33 12.96
CA PRO A 28 19.22 -4.22 11.81
C PRO A 28 19.99 -5.50 12.10
N TRP A 29 19.26 -6.56 12.48
CA TRP A 29 19.82 -7.89 12.80
C TRP A 29 20.72 -8.42 11.66
N THR A 30 20.42 -8.03 10.41
CA THR A 30 21.20 -8.34 9.22
C THR A 30 22.61 -7.71 9.21
N GLN A 31 22.85 -6.59 9.89
CA GLN A 31 24.18 -5.95 9.96
C GLN A 31 25.17 -6.66 10.88
N VAL A 32 24.71 -7.58 11.74
CA VAL A 32 25.57 -8.31 12.70
C VAL A 32 25.73 -9.78 12.32
N GLY A 33 25.34 -10.15 11.10
CA GLY A 33 25.42 -11.53 10.62
C GLY A 33 24.49 -12.50 11.36
N LEU A 34 23.55 -11.99 12.17
CA LEU A 34 22.54 -12.80 12.85
C LEU A 34 21.37 -13.02 11.88
N THR A 35 20.99 -14.29 11.70
CA THR A 35 19.87 -14.69 10.84
C THR A 35 18.54 -14.10 11.36
N PRO A 36 17.52 -13.93 10.49
CA PRO A 36 16.18 -13.41 10.83
C PRO A 36 15.43 -14.19 11.94
N ALA A 37 15.99 -15.30 12.41
CA ALA A 37 15.41 -16.17 13.43
C ALA A 37 15.32 -15.55 14.84
N LEU A 38 15.91 -14.37 15.05
CA LEU A 38 15.85 -13.65 16.31
C LEU A 38 14.71 -12.63 16.33
N SER A 39 13.48 -13.14 16.29
CA SER A 39 12.26 -12.32 16.42
C SER A 39 12.08 -11.85 17.87
N ALA A 40 12.94 -10.94 18.32
CA ALA A 40 12.98 -10.43 19.69
C ALA A 40 12.34 -9.03 19.83
N GLY A 41 12.03 -8.63 21.06
CA GLY A 41 11.42 -7.35 21.39
C GLY A 41 12.37 -6.14 21.32
N GLY A 42 11.83 -4.95 21.62
CA GLY A 42 12.59 -3.69 21.52
C GLY A 42 13.75 -3.58 22.53
N SER A 43 13.60 -4.15 23.72
CA SER A 43 14.66 -4.20 24.74
C SER A 43 15.86 -5.06 24.31
N ALA A 44 15.61 -6.09 23.51
CA ALA A 44 16.65 -6.90 22.89
C ALA A 44 17.50 -6.09 21.90
N GLY A 45 16.86 -5.21 21.12
CA GLY A 45 17.55 -4.24 20.25
C GLY A 45 18.44 -3.27 21.05
N SER A 46 17.96 -2.75 22.19
CA SER A 46 18.76 -1.93 23.10
C SER A 46 19.96 -2.68 23.67
N ALA A 47 19.76 -3.91 24.15
CA ALA A 47 20.82 -4.74 24.71
C ALA A 47 21.90 -5.03 23.66
N MET A 48 21.49 -5.34 22.43
CA MET A 48 22.42 -5.59 21.33
C MET A 48 23.18 -4.33 20.90
N ALA A 49 22.50 -3.17 20.85
CA ALA A 49 23.13 -1.90 20.50
C ALA A 49 24.24 -1.49 21.49
N VAL A 50 24.09 -1.82 22.78
CA VAL A 50 25.14 -1.64 23.79
C VAL A 50 26.20 -2.73 23.66
N ALA A 51 25.80 -3.99 23.52
CA ALA A 51 26.72 -5.11 23.42
C ALA A 51 27.70 -4.97 22.25
N VAL A 52 27.25 -4.52 21.08
CA VAL A 52 28.13 -4.29 19.92
C VAL A 52 29.16 -3.21 20.18
N LYS A 53 28.83 -2.17 20.95
CA LYS A 53 29.79 -1.13 21.34
C LYS A 53 30.78 -1.66 22.37
N ALA A 54 30.29 -2.35 23.40
CA ALA A 54 31.15 -2.94 24.44
C ALA A 54 32.07 -4.05 23.88
N ALA A 55 31.59 -4.80 22.89
CA ALA A 55 32.34 -5.87 22.26
C ALA A 55 33.54 -5.38 21.43
N GLN A 56 33.64 -4.07 21.13
CA GLN A 56 34.83 -3.50 20.48
C GLN A 56 36.09 -3.63 21.34
N GLU A 57 35.94 -3.80 22.66
CA GLU A 57 37.04 -3.98 23.61
C GLU A 57 37.49 -5.45 23.73
N LEU A 58 36.74 -6.38 23.13
CA LEU A 58 37.04 -7.81 23.18
C LEU A 58 38.12 -8.20 22.16
N ARG A 59 38.94 -9.16 22.54
CA ARG A 59 39.97 -9.78 21.69
C ARG A 59 39.43 -11.03 21.01
N GLU A 60 40.12 -11.42 19.94
CA GLU A 60 39.85 -12.67 19.24
C GLU A 60 39.87 -13.86 20.22
N GLY A 61 38.84 -14.71 20.15
CA GLY A 61 38.64 -15.84 21.05
C GLY A 61 37.80 -15.56 22.30
N GLN A 62 37.49 -14.30 22.62
CA GLN A 62 36.58 -13.95 23.72
C GLN A 62 35.11 -13.98 23.26
N ARG A 63 34.18 -14.32 24.18
CA ARG A 63 32.75 -14.45 23.87
C ARG A 63 31.92 -13.45 24.67
N CYS A 64 31.03 -12.75 23.99
CA CYS A 64 30.02 -11.89 24.58
C CYS A 64 28.66 -12.59 24.54
N VAL A 65 27.95 -12.65 25.67
CA VAL A 65 26.60 -13.21 25.75
C VAL A 65 25.61 -12.09 26.00
N VAL A 66 24.56 -12.01 25.17
CA VAL A 66 23.50 -11.00 25.27
C VAL A 66 22.17 -11.69 25.55
N ILE A 67 21.46 -11.23 26.58
CA ILE A 67 20.15 -11.77 26.95
C ILE A 67 19.06 -11.02 26.20
N LEU A 68 18.16 -11.79 25.57
CA LEU A 68 17.02 -11.26 24.84
C LEU A 68 15.75 -11.67 25.60
N PRO A 69 15.14 -10.71 26.31
CA PRO A 69 14.15 -11.03 27.35
C PRO A 69 12.81 -11.48 26.79
N ASP A 70 12.42 -11.01 25.60
CA ASP A 70 11.11 -11.33 25.05
C ASP A 70 11.09 -11.42 23.51
N SER A 71 9.95 -11.89 23.00
CA SER A 71 9.71 -12.11 21.57
C SER A 71 8.96 -10.94 20.93
N ILE A 72 8.97 -10.93 19.60
CA ILE A 72 8.35 -9.89 18.80
C ILE A 72 6.82 -9.84 18.87
N ARG A 73 6.18 -10.90 19.40
CA ARG A 73 4.72 -11.05 19.50
C ARG A 73 4.04 -9.83 20.12
N ASN A 74 4.67 -9.22 21.13
CA ASN A 74 4.15 -8.07 21.85
C ASN A 74 4.24 -6.74 21.06
N TYR A 75 4.85 -6.76 19.87
CA TYR A 75 5.29 -5.56 19.15
C TYR A 75 4.88 -5.52 17.68
N MET A 76 4.07 -6.47 17.21
CA MET A 76 3.53 -6.55 15.84
C MET A 76 2.87 -5.24 15.37
N SER A 77 2.19 -4.52 16.26
CA SER A 77 1.53 -3.24 15.97
C SER A 77 2.36 -2.00 16.35
N LYS A 78 3.61 -2.17 16.80
CA LYS A 78 4.50 -1.09 17.29
C LYS A 78 5.69 -0.92 16.35
N PHE A 79 6.92 -1.16 16.81
CA PHE A 79 8.13 -0.89 16.03
C PHE A 79 8.29 -1.76 14.76
N LEU A 80 7.52 -2.85 14.64
CA LEU A 80 7.41 -3.60 13.39
C LEU A 80 6.59 -2.89 12.31
N SER A 81 5.75 -1.93 12.70
CA SER A 81 4.95 -1.15 11.77
C SER A 81 5.71 0.12 11.39
N ASP A 82 6.08 0.25 10.11
CA ASP A 82 6.68 1.47 9.57
C ASP A 82 5.83 2.71 9.87
N ARG A 83 4.50 2.56 9.82
CA ARG A 83 3.56 3.63 10.17
C ARG A 83 3.76 4.11 11.61
N TRP A 84 3.86 3.20 12.56
CA TRP A 84 4.08 3.54 13.96
C TRP A 84 5.46 4.16 14.17
N MET A 85 6.49 3.66 13.47
CA MET A 85 7.86 4.17 13.52
C MET A 85 7.97 5.61 12.98
N LEU A 86 7.30 5.90 11.85
CA LEU A 86 7.18 7.25 11.30
C LEU A 86 6.44 8.18 12.28
N GLN A 87 5.32 7.73 12.83
CA GLN A 87 4.54 8.53 13.79
C GLN A 87 5.34 8.87 15.05
N LYS A 88 6.21 7.97 15.51
CA LYS A 88 7.09 8.21 16.67
C LYS A 88 8.38 8.94 16.31
N GLY A 89 8.62 9.25 15.04
CA GLY A 89 9.83 9.91 14.56
C GLY A 89 11.09 9.05 14.68
N PHE A 90 10.94 7.74 14.85
CA PHE A 90 12.08 6.79 14.87
C PHE A 90 12.53 6.39 13.48
N LEU A 91 11.66 6.58 12.49
CA LEU A 91 11.95 6.44 11.08
C LEU A 91 11.60 7.77 10.41
N LYS A 92 12.44 8.25 9.51
CA LYS A 92 12.10 9.37 8.65
C LYS A 92 11.66 8.84 7.29
N GLU A 93 10.85 9.62 6.58
CA GLU A 93 10.43 9.23 5.23
C GLU A 93 11.61 9.05 4.25
N GLU A 94 12.70 9.77 4.48
CA GLU A 94 13.96 9.66 3.72
C GLU A 94 14.72 8.35 3.97
N ASP A 95 14.57 7.76 5.16
CA ASP A 95 15.25 6.52 5.57
C ASP A 95 14.53 5.25 5.08
N LEU A 96 13.29 5.40 4.58
CA LEU A 96 12.59 4.35 3.86
C LEU A 96 13.34 4.09 2.54
N THR A 97 14.33 3.20 2.61
CA THR A 97 15.12 2.67 1.48
C THR A 97 14.30 1.84 0.48
N VAL A 98 12.97 1.82 0.62
CA VAL A 98 12.09 1.41 -0.47
C VAL A 98 12.18 2.50 -1.52
N LYS A 99 12.90 2.23 -2.62
CA LYS A 99 12.80 3.03 -3.84
C LYS A 99 11.32 3.14 -4.18
N ARG A 100 10.68 4.24 -3.78
CA ARG A 100 9.29 4.52 -4.11
C ARG A 100 9.22 4.47 -5.63
N PRO A 101 8.35 3.62 -6.21
CA PRO A 101 8.23 3.55 -7.65
C PRO A 101 7.94 4.93 -8.24
N TRP A 102 8.31 5.15 -9.49
CA TRP A 102 8.12 6.43 -10.17
C TRP A 102 6.65 6.93 -10.15
N TRP A 103 5.70 6.01 -10.01
CA TRP A 103 4.26 6.30 -9.98
C TRP A 103 3.72 6.63 -8.59
N TRP A 104 4.52 6.48 -7.53
CA TRP A 104 4.06 6.57 -6.13
C TRP A 104 3.41 7.90 -5.77
N HIS A 105 3.89 9.00 -6.37
CA HIS A 105 3.43 10.36 -6.11
C HIS A 105 2.38 10.87 -7.10
N LEU A 106 2.07 10.09 -8.13
CA LEU A 106 1.02 10.42 -9.07
C LEU A 106 -0.34 10.36 -8.39
N THR A 107 -1.32 11.04 -8.94
CA THR A 107 -2.66 11.11 -8.33
C THR A 107 -3.57 10.00 -8.85
N VAL A 108 -4.58 9.63 -8.06
CA VAL A 108 -5.63 8.68 -8.47
C VAL A 108 -6.34 9.14 -9.75
N GLN A 109 -6.48 10.46 -9.95
CA GLN A 109 -7.04 11.04 -11.17
C GLN A 109 -6.32 10.58 -12.45
N GLU A 110 -5.01 10.29 -12.38
CA GLU A 110 -4.23 9.87 -13.55
C GLU A 110 -4.57 8.47 -14.05
N LEU A 111 -5.25 7.65 -13.24
CA LEU A 111 -5.73 6.32 -13.64
C LEU A 111 -6.79 6.37 -14.75
N SER A 112 -7.35 7.55 -15.06
CA SER A 112 -8.37 7.75 -16.10
C SER A 112 -9.54 6.77 -15.95
N LEU A 113 -10.13 6.78 -14.75
CA LEU A 113 -11.16 5.83 -14.35
C LEU A 113 -12.38 5.91 -15.25
N SER A 114 -12.94 4.73 -15.56
CA SER A 114 -14.20 4.63 -16.29
C SER A 114 -15.38 4.99 -15.39
N ALA A 115 -16.48 5.43 -16.01
CA ALA A 115 -17.70 5.74 -15.28
C ALA A 115 -18.16 4.54 -14.43
N PRO A 116 -18.53 4.76 -13.16
CA PRO A 116 -18.86 3.67 -12.27
C PRO A 116 -20.23 3.09 -12.62
N LEU A 117 -20.30 1.77 -12.71
CA LEU A 117 -21.58 1.06 -12.59
C LEU A 117 -22.04 1.18 -11.14
N THR A 118 -23.25 1.70 -10.91
CA THR A 118 -23.87 1.80 -9.59
C THR A 118 -25.22 1.10 -9.58
N VAL A 119 -25.66 0.63 -8.41
CA VAL A 119 -26.94 -0.04 -8.23
C VAL A 119 -27.79 0.66 -7.18
N LEU A 120 -29.10 0.72 -7.38
CA LEU A 120 -30.04 1.24 -6.38
C LEU A 120 -30.24 0.19 -5.27
N PRO A 121 -30.49 0.62 -4.01
CA PRO A 121 -30.72 -0.30 -2.89
C PRO A 121 -32.00 -1.16 -3.04
N THR A 122 -32.91 -0.74 -3.92
CA THR A 122 -34.20 -1.39 -4.22
C THR A 122 -34.07 -2.53 -5.24
N VAL A 123 -32.95 -2.64 -5.95
CA VAL A 123 -32.70 -3.72 -6.92
C VAL A 123 -32.59 -5.06 -6.19
N THR A 124 -33.03 -6.15 -6.82
CA THR A 124 -32.92 -7.50 -6.25
C THR A 124 -31.50 -8.04 -6.34
N CYS A 125 -31.17 -9.00 -5.47
CA CYS A 125 -29.87 -9.66 -5.47
C CYS A 125 -29.64 -10.43 -6.78
N GLU A 126 -30.66 -11.14 -7.29
CA GLU A 126 -30.61 -11.84 -8.58
C GLU A 126 -30.25 -10.89 -9.72
N HIS A 127 -30.99 -9.80 -9.87
CA HIS A 127 -30.76 -8.85 -10.96
C HIS A 127 -29.39 -8.16 -10.83
N THR A 128 -28.95 -7.90 -9.60
CA THR A 128 -27.61 -7.34 -9.36
C THR A 128 -26.51 -8.28 -9.79
N ILE A 129 -26.66 -9.59 -9.54
CA ILE A 129 -25.70 -10.61 -10.01
C ILE A 129 -25.66 -10.67 -11.54
N GLU A 130 -26.82 -10.57 -12.21
CA GLU A 130 -26.89 -10.53 -13.67
C GLU A 130 -26.17 -9.32 -14.25
N ILE A 131 -26.45 -8.11 -13.72
CA ILE A 131 -25.82 -6.87 -14.16
C ILE A 131 -24.29 -6.96 -14.00
N LEU A 132 -23.82 -7.41 -12.83
CA LEU A 132 -22.40 -7.54 -12.53
C LEU A 132 -21.72 -8.50 -13.52
N ARG A 133 -22.35 -9.65 -13.81
CA ARG A 133 -21.83 -10.63 -14.75
C ARG A 133 -21.82 -10.13 -16.19
N GLU A 134 -22.91 -9.50 -16.65
CA GLU A 134 -23.03 -8.98 -18.02
C GLU A 134 -22.01 -7.86 -18.29
N LYS A 135 -21.82 -6.98 -17.31
CA LYS A 135 -20.90 -5.86 -17.41
C LYS A 135 -19.45 -6.23 -17.05
N GLY A 136 -19.21 -7.44 -16.56
CA GLY A 136 -17.87 -7.93 -16.21
C GLY A 136 -17.28 -7.25 -14.97
N PHE A 137 -18.12 -6.85 -14.01
CA PHE A 137 -17.69 -6.28 -12.73
C PHE A 137 -17.93 -7.26 -11.59
N ASP A 138 -17.01 -7.35 -10.64
CA ASP A 138 -17.17 -8.18 -9.44
C ASP A 138 -17.90 -7.46 -8.29
N GLN A 139 -18.07 -6.14 -8.43
CA GLN A 139 -18.57 -5.26 -7.39
C GLN A 139 -19.17 -3.98 -7.97
N ALA A 140 -20.14 -3.42 -7.24
CA ALA A 140 -20.77 -2.15 -7.57
C ALA A 140 -21.05 -1.34 -6.29
N PRO A 141 -20.89 -0.01 -6.32
CA PRO A 141 -21.38 0.88 -5.28
C PRO A 141 -22.91 0.91 -5.27
N VAL A 142 -23.48 0.84 -4.07
CA VAL A 142 -24.91 1.02 -3.84
C VAL A 142 -25.15 2.49 -3.52
N VAL A 143 -25.89 3.15 -4.40
CA VAL A 143 -26.17 4.59 -4.34
C VAL A 143 -27.68 4.76 -4.32
N ASP A 144 -28.20 5.65 -3.48
CA ASP A 144 -29.63 5.95 -3.47
C ASP A 144 -30.03 6.96 -4.56
N GLU A 145 -31.33 7.24 -4.69
CA GLU A 145 -31.84 8.22 -5.67
C GLU A 145 -31.32 9.65 -5.41
N SER A 146 -30.94 9.96 -4.17
CA SER A 146 -30.31 11.23 -3.80
C SER A 146 -28.83 11.29 -4.19
N GLY A 147 -28.25 10.19 -4.68
CA GLY A 147 -26.83 10.07 -5.02
C GLY A 147 -25.93 9.81 -3.81
N ALA A 148 -26.48 9.50 -2.64
CA ALA A 148 -25.69 9.18 -1.46
C ALA A 148 -25.18 7.73 -1.52
N VAL A 149 -23.91 7.53 -1.19
CA VAL A 149 -23.28 6.21 -1.16
C VAL A 149 -23.68 5.48 0.10
N LEU A 150 -24.50 4.43 -0.04
CA LEU A 150 -24.94 3.60 1.08
C LEU A 150 -23.93 2.50 1.43
N GLY A 151 -23.20 2.04 0.43
CA GLY A 151 -22.08 1.11 0.59
C GLY A 151 -21.72 0.41 -0.71
N MET A 152 -21.26 -0.83 -0.60
CA MET A 152 -20.79 -1.64 -1.71
C MET A 152 -21.50 -2.98 -1.73
N VAL A 153 -21.66 -3.56 -2.92
CA VAL A 153 -22.05 -4.96 -3.11
C VAL A 153 -20.99 -5.67 -3.92
N THR A 154 -20.71 -6.91 -3.53
CA THR A 154 -19.76 -7.78 -4.23
C THR A 154 -20.39 -9.14 -4.46
N LEU A 155 -20.01 -9.82 -5.54
CA LEU A 155 -20.47 -11.18 -5.82
C LEU A 155 -20.18 -12.12 -4.64
N GLY A 156 -19.00 -11.99 -4.02
CA GLY A 156 -18.61 -12.80 -2.86
C GLY A 156 -19.46 -12.55 -1.61
N ASN A 157 -19.82 -11.30 -1.31
CA ASN A 157 -20.67 -10.99 -0.16
C ASN A 157 -22.10 -11.50 -0.37
N MET A 158 -22.65 -11.31 -1.57
CA MET A 158 -24.00 -11.80 -1.91
C MET A 158 -24.05 -13.33 -1.83
N LEU A 159 -23.05 -14.03 -2.39
CA LEU A 159 -22.94 -15.49 -2.30
C LEU A 159 -22.82 -15.95 -0.84
N SER A 160 -22.00 -15.27 -0.02
CA SER A 160 -21.83 -15.62 1.40
C SER A 160 -23.15 -15.45 2.18
N CYS A 161 -23.91 -14.40 1.92
CA CYS A 161 -25.23 -14.18 2.53
C CYS A 161 -26.26 -15.23 2.08
N LEU A 162 -26.25 -15.62 0.81
CA LEU A 162 -27.15 -16.63 0.25
C LEU A 162 -26.84 -18.01 0.81
N LEU A 163 -25.57 -18.42 0.85
CA LEU A 163 -25.14 -19.70 1.42
C LEU A 163 -25.42 -19.79 2.93
N ALA A 164 -25.34 -18.66 3.64
CA ALA A 164 -25.71 -18.59 5.05
C ALA A 164 -27.23 -18.57 5.29
N GLY A 165 -28.05 -18.60 4.24
CA GLY A 165 -29.51 -18.54 4.32
C GLY A 165 -30.05 -17.20 4.84
N LYS A 166 -29.24 -16.13 4.82
CA LYS A 166 -29.62 -14.81 5.33
C LYS A 166 -30.48 -14.02 4.34
N VAL A 167 -30.36 -14.35 3.05
CA VAL A 167 -31.06 -13.67 1.95
C VAL A 167 -31.45 -14.66 0.86
N GLN A 168 -32.51 -14.34 0.13
CA GLN A 168 -32.97 -15.04 -1.07
C GLN A 168 -32.62 -14.25 -2.34
N PRO A 169 -32.56 -14.87 -3.53
CA PRO A 169 -32.30 -14.16 -4.79
C PRO A 169 -33.29 -13.01 -5.07
N SER A 170 -34.55 -13.17 -4.65
CA SER A 170 -35.60 -12.16 -4.78
C SER A 170 -35.51 -11.02 -3.76
N ASP A 171 -34.65 -11.13 -2.73
CA ASP A 171 -34.46 -10.07 -1.76
C ASP A 171 -33.73 -8.88 -2.36
N GLN A 172 -34.02 -7.69 -1.82
CA GLN A 172 -33.37 -6.46 -2.22
C GLN A 172 -31.95 -6.34 -1.68
N VAL A 173 -31.12 -5.64 -2.46
CA VAL A 173 -29.71 -5.40 -2.19
C VAL A 173 -29.47 -4.68 -0.86
N HIS A 174 -30.40 -3.86 -0.37
CA HIS A 174 -30.24 -3.15 0.90
C HIS A 174 -29.91 -4.07 2.10
N LYS A 175 -30.31 -5.35 2.04
CA LYS A 175 -30.01 -6.37 3.08
C LYS A 175 -28.56 -6.89 3.05
N VAL A 176 -27.88 -6.74 1.93
CA VAL A 176 -26.51 -7.27 1.69
C VAL A 176 -25.47 -6.17 1.47
N ILE A 177 -25.78 -4.93 1.85
CA ILE A 177 -24.84 -3.82 1.69
C ILE A 177 -23.64 -4.01 2.63
N TYR A 178 -22.46 -4.02 2.03
CA TYR A 178 -21.19 -4.01 2.73
C TYR A 178 -20.74 -2.56 2.97
N LYS A 179 -20.59 -2.17 4.24
CA LYS A 179 -20.25 -0.79 4.64
C LYS A 179 -18.79 -0.57 4.99
N GLN A 180 -18.00 -1.64 5.12
CA GLN A 180 -16.61 -1.57 5.56
C GLN A 180 -15.64 -1.47 4.37
N PHE A 181 -15.65 -0.35 3.66
CA PHE A 181 -14.74 -0.12 2.54
C PHE A 181 -13.92 1.15 2.76
N LYS A 182 -12.79 1.23 2.06
CA LYS A 182 -11.95 2.42 2.05
C LYS A 182 -12.35 3.35 0.92
N GLN A 183 -12.45 4.63 1.25
CA GLN A 183 -12.68 5.69 0.29
C GLN A 183 -11.36 6.42 0.05
N ILE A 184 -11.16 6.87 -1.18
CA ILE A 184 -9.98 7.64 -1.60
C ILE A 184 -10.43 8.78 -2.53
N HIS A 185 -9.75 9.92 -2.45
CA HIS A 185 -10.03 11.06 -3.31
C HIS A 185 -9.21 11.02 -4.60
N LEU A 186 -9.71 11.68 -5.65
CA LEU A 186 -9.00 11.84 -6.92
C LEU A 186 -7.63 12.50 -6.77
N THR A 187 -7.48 13.38 -5.78
CA THR A 187 -6.26 14.14 -5.48
C THR A 187 -5.25 13.35 -4.64
N ASP A 188 -5.65 12.21 -4.09
CA ASP A 188 -4.76 11.42 -3.25
C ASP A 188 -3.68 10.72 -4.11
N PRO A 189 -2.49 10.48 -3.55
CA PRO A 189 -1.42 9.83 -4.29
C PRO A 189 -1.66 8.32 -4.45
N LEU A 190 -1.19 7.74 -5.56
CA LEU A 190 -1.25 6.31 -5.86
C LEU A 190 -0.53 5.46 -4.81
N GLY A 191 0.46 6.01 -4.10
CA GLY A 191 1.08 5.34 -2.96
C GLY A 191 0.11 5.07 -1.81
N THR A 192 -0.83 5.98 -1.54
CA THR A 192 -1.90 5.77 -0.55
C THR A 192 -2.86 4.70 -1.05
N LEU A 193 -3.23 4.74 -2.33
CA LEU A 193 -4.05 3.72 -2.97
C LEU A 193 -3.40 2.33 -2.87
N SER A 194 -2.11 2.21 -3.17
CA SER A 194 -1.35 0.95 -3.09
C SER A 194 -1.45 0.33 -1.70
N ARG A 195 -1.29 1.13 -0.64
CA ARG A 195 -1.40 0.67 0.75
C ARG A 195 -2.82 0.22 1.11
N ILE A 196 -3.84 0.89 0.58
CA ILE A 196 -5.22 0.45 0.74
C ILE A 196 -5.40 -0.91 0.06
N LEU A 197 -4.95 -1.05 -1.19
CA LEU A 197 -5.10 -2.27 -1.98
C LEU A 197 -4.28 -3.47 -1.47
N GLU A 198 -3.27 -3.24 -0.63
CA GLU A 198 -2.56 -4.30 0.09
C GLU A 198 -3.43 -4.93 1.20
N MET A 199 -4.36 -4.16 1.78
CA MET A 199 -5.22 -4.61 2.87
C MET A 199 -6.64 -4.98 2.40
N ASP A 200 -7.15 -4.23 1.42
CA ASP A 200 -8.51 -4.28 0.93
C ASP A 200 -8.52 -4.62 -0.58
N HIS A 201 -9.50 -5.38 -1.07
CA HIS A 201 -9.53 -5.79 -2.49
C HIS A 201 -9.86 -4.64 -3.47
N PHE A 202 -10.45 -3.56 -2.97
CA PHE A 202 -10.84 -2.42 -3.77
C PHE A 202 -10.87 -1.13 -2.94
N ALA A 203 -10.80 0.01 -3.63
CA ALA A 203 -11.01 1.33 -3.06
C ALA A 203 -12.11 2.07 -3.84
N LEU A 204 -12.99 2.76 -3.13
CA LEU A 204 -14.02 3.60 -3.74
C LEU A 204 -13.48 5.01 -3.95
N VAL A 205 -13.45 5.47 -5.21
CA VAL A 205 -12.98 6.81 -5.54
C VAL A 205 -14.15 7.77 -5.47
N VAL A 206 -14.01 8.78 -4.61
CA VAL A 206 -15.07 9.73 -4.29
C VAL A 206 -14.60 11.16 -4.49
N HIS A 207 -15.53 12.03 -4.88
CA HIS A 207 -15.28 13.46 -5.01
C HIS A 207 -16.44 14.26 -4.43
N GLU A 208 -16.13 15.35 -3.73
CA GLU A 208 -17.15 16.26 -3.22
C GLU A 208 -17.51 17.29 -4.29
N GLN A 209 -18.79 17.37 -4.65
CA GLN A 209 -19.32 18.43 -5.50
C GLN A 209 -20.15 19.39 -4.67
N ILE A 210 -19.93 20.70 -4.85
CA ILE A 210 -20.77 21.74 -4.24
C ILE A 210 -21.95 21.99 -5.18
N GLN A 211 -23.16 21.69 -4.71
CA GLN A 211 -24.41 21.91 -5.44
C GLN A 211 -25.19 23.06 -4.81
N TYR A 212 -25.47 24.10 -5.59
CA TYR A 212 -26.34 25.20 -5.17
C TYR A 212 -27.80 24.85 -5.42
N HIS A 213 -28.62 25.01 -4.40
CA HIS A 213 -30.07 24.90 -4.51
C HIS A 213 -30.67 26.26 -4.84
N SER A 214 -31.87 26.25 -5.42
CA SER A 214 -32.65 27.44 -5.82
C SER A 214 -32.86 28.48 -4.70
N HIS A 215 -32.68 28.10 -3.43
CA HIS A 215 -32.77 28.97 -2.26
C HIS A 215 -31.42 29.58 -1.81
N GLY A 216 -30.36 29.51 -2.64
CA GLY A 216 -29.03 30.04 -2.29
C GLY A 216 -28.26 29.21 -1.25
N LYS A 217 -28.81 28.07 -0.81
CA LYS A 217 -28.11 27.11 0.06
C LYS A 217 -27.25 26.18 -0.80
N SER A 218 -25.97 26.08 -0.46
CA SER A 218 -25.09 25.05 -1.02
C SER A 218 -25.14 23.79 -0.16
N SER A 219 -25.14 22.63 -0.82
CA SER A 219 -24.93 21.34 -0.18
C SER A 219 -23.73 20.67 -0.82
N LYS A 220 -22.90 20.03 -0.02
CA LYS A 220 -21.87 19.12 -0.53
C LYS A 220 -22.50 17.78 -0.85
N ARG A 221 -22.35 17.32 -2.09
CA ARG A 221 -22.80 16.02 -2.56
C ARG A 221 -21.58 15.17 -2.88
N GLN A 222 -21.52 13.99 -2.29
CA GLN A 222 -20.45 13.04 -2.57
C GLN A 222 -20.81 12.25 -3.82
N MET A 223 -19.97 12.31 -4.84
CA MET A 223 -20.12 11.54 -6.06
C MET A 223 -19.11 10.41 -6.12
N VAL A 224 -19.56 9.26 -6.61
CA VAL A 224 -18.66 8.16 -6.95
C VAL A 224 -18.07 8.43 -8.32
N PHE A 225 -16.74 8.40 -8.41
CA PHE A 225 -16.00 8.51 -9.67
C PHE A 225 -15.61 7.16 -10.25
N GLY A 226 -15.42 6.15 -9.40
CA GLY A 226 -14.97 4.85 -9.84
C GLY A 226 -14.73 3.90 -8.68
N VAL A 227 -14.63 2.62 -8.99
CA VAL A 227 -14.06 1.61 -8.09
C VAL A 227 -12.70 1.24 -8.65
N VAL A 228 -11.68 1.21 -7.81
CA VAL A 228 -10.31 0.91 -8.22
C VAL A 228 -9.84 -0.37 -7.53
N THR A 229 -9.20 -1.22 -8.31
CA THR A 229 -8.64 -2.51 -7.87
C THR A 229 -7.13 -2.54 -8.10
N ALA A 230 -6.47 -3.58 -7.56
CA ALA A 230 -5.05 -3.82 -7.83
C ALA A 230 -4.76 -4.03 -9.33
N ILE A 231 -5.73 -4.56 -10.09
CA ILE A 231 -5.61 -4.77 -11.53
C ILE A 231 -5.52 -3.42 -12.26
N ASP A 232 -6.32 -2.44 -11.87
CA ASP A 232 -6.31 -1.10 -12.48
C ASP A 232 -4.96 -0.40 -12.26
N LEU A 233 -4.44 -0.47 -11.04
CA LEU A 233 -3.12 0.08 -10.71
C LEU A 233 -2.02 -0.62 -11.50
N LEU A 234 -2.05 -1.96 -11.59
CA LEU A 234 -1.07 -2.73 -12.35
C LEU A 234 -1.12 -2.41 -13.84
N ASN A 235 -2.32 -2.34 -14.42
CA ASN A 235 -2.53 -2.01 -15.83
C ASN A 235 -1.99 -0.61 -16.16
N PHE A 236 -2.25 0.37 -15.27
CA PHE A 236 -1.73 1.73 -15.41
C PHE A 236 -0.20 1.76 -15.41
N VAL A 237 0.44 1.08 -14.45
CA VAL A 237 1.90 1.02 -14.36
C VAL A 237 2.49 0.34 -15.59
N ALA A 238 1.93 -0.80 -16.01
CA ALA A 238 2.39 -1.55 -17.17
C ALA A 238 2.23 -0.77 -18.49
N ALA A 239 1.14 -0.01 -18.65
CA ALA A 239 0.92 0.83 -19.82
C ALA A 239 1.98 1.95 -19.90
N ARG A 240 2.18 2.72 -18.83
CA ARG A 240 3.13 3.84 -18.83
C ARG A 240 4.59 3.40 -18.91
N GLU A 241 4.95 2.22 -18.41
CA GLU A 241 6.31 1.70 -18.59
C GLU A 241 6.64 1.38 -20.05
N ARG A 242 5.66 0.89 -20.83
CA ARG A 242 5.83 0.69 -22.29
C ARG A 242 6.07 2.01 -23.01
N ASP A 243 5.31 3.05 -22.67
CA ASP A 243 5.48 4.38 -23.26
C ASP A 243 6.84 4.98 -22.94
N ARG A 244 7.33 4.80 -21.70
CA ARG A 244 8.66 5.27 -21.28
C ARG A 244 9.78 4.53 -22.02
N LYS A 245 9.69 3.22 -22.19
CA LYS A 245 10.68 2.44 -22.97
C LYS A 245 10.74 2.87 -24.43
N THR A 246 9.58 3.13 -25.03
CA THR A 246 9.47 3.58 -26.42
C THR A 246 10.09 4.97 -26.61
N LYS A 247 9.83 5.91 -25.68
CA LYS A 247 10.45 7.25 -25.69
C LYS A 247 11.96 7.23 -25.45
N SER A 248 12.47 6.32 -24.62
CA SER A 248 13.93 6.19 -24.42
C SER A 248 14.64 5.57 -25.63
N ALA A 249 13.99 4.68 -26.38
CA ALA A 249 14.56 4.10 -27.59
C ALA A 249 14.63 5.11 -28.75
N GLY A 250 13.59 5.93 -28.93
CA GLY A 250 13.53 6.97 -29.97
C GLY A 250 14.47 8.16 -29.77
N ALA A 251 15.06 8.32 -28.59
CA ALA A 251 16.02 9.39 -28.30
C ALA A 251 17.50 9.02 -28.61
N SER A 252 17.75 7.80 -29.11
CA SER A 252 19.11 7.25 -29.28
C SER A 252 19.61 7.10 -30.73
N GLU A 253 18.89 7.60 -31.74
CA GLU A 253 19.40 7.68 -33.12
C GLU A 253 19.92 9.09 -33.44
N PRO A 254 21.25 9.33 -33.46
CA PRO A 254 21.79 10.49 -34.14
C PRO A 254 21.65 10.27 -35.65
N ARG A 255 20.96 11.18 -36.33
CA ARG A 255 21.02 11.29 -37.80
C ARG A 255 22.47 11.43 -38.22
N ALA A 256 23.08 10.35 -38.69
CA ALA A 256 24.38 10.39 -39.35
C ALA A 256 24.23 11.25 -40.61
N GLY A 257 24.98 12.36 -40.64
CA GLY A 257 25.02 13.27 -41.77
C GLY A 257 25.53 12.57 -43.02
N GLY A 258 24.77 12.67 -44.09
CA GLY A 258 25.23 12.43 -45.46
C GLY A 258 25.52 13.77 -46.13
N ALA A 259 26.69 14.34 -45.87
CA ALA A 259 27.31 15.31 -46.76
C ALA A 259 28.13 14.52 -47.80
N ALA A 260 27.73 14.58 -49.06
CA ALA A 260 28.59 14.25 -50.18
C ALA A 260 28.26 15.20 -51.33
N ALA A 261 29.19 16.11 -51.57
CA ALA A 261 29.21 17.03 -52.70
C ALA A 261 30.05 16.44 -53.84
N GLN A 262 29.72 16.86 -55.08
CA GLN A 262 30.50 16.83 -56.34
C GLN A 262 30.64 15.45 -57.00
N LEU A 263 30.44 15.29 -58.32
CA LEU A 263 30.71 16.16 -59.48
C LEU A 263 29.53 16.23 -60.46
#